data_AF-A0A258FUH0-F1
#
_entry.id   AF-A0A258FUH0-F1
#
_cell.length_a   1.000
_cell.length_b   1.000
_cell.length_c   1.000
_cell.angle_alpha   90.00
_cell.angle_beta   90.00
_cell.angle_gamma   90.00
#
_symmetry.space_group_name_H-M   'P 1'
#
loop_
_entity.id
_entity.type
_entity.pdbx_description
1 polymer ?
#
loop_
_entity_poly.entity_id
_entity_poly.type
_entity_poly.pdbx_seq_one_letter_code
_entity_poly.pdbx_strand_id
1 'polypeptide(L)'
;MNATALGEIEFYLFRPFEVAGQRHFLQPELRAKLASGSWARRHALLAAIDHRADISIDAQAIAEDFINLRFSPFMKKWCGRSPVGSYSAFARLGERSADGPGDYVAVLDVLADGGPGRFLAQDWNIEFAHFRQRRLLPVWLRGMATPYPDMLPEGFAAMIGELAEDAVTHGRRTKQQLCHDVPHIHHANSHIKAWAGLVSEFPKPPWLGSDRLRPILDEPGLRRESRRFYNCVHRRTDDYESGARTLFVWDGPPPVMVSVMFLGGRPFVREMSGLRNAQVDPLIAREIFEEIKNGGSR
;
A
#
# COMPACT_ATOMS: atom_id res chain seq x y z
N MET A 1 19.08 10.86 12.51
CA MET A 1 19.21 9.41 12.29
C MET A 1 19.13 8.74 13.65
N ASN A 2 18.12 7.91 13.91
CA ASN A 2 18.04 7.16 15.17
C ASN A 2 18.97 5.97 15.09
N ALA A 3 19.90 5.85 16.04
CA ALA A 3 20.90 4.78 16.11
C ALA A 3 20.30 3.36 16.28
N THR A 4 18.99 3.26 16.53
CA THR A 4 18.28 2.00 16.75
C THR A 4 17.94 1.22 15.48
N ALA A 5 17.61 1.89 14.37
CA ALA A 5 17.23 1.22 13.11
C ALA A 5 18.41 0.58 12.37
N LEU A 6 19.55 1.29 12.31
CA LEU A 6 20.82 0.73 11.84
C LEU A 6 21.27 -0.43 12.74
N GLY A 7 21.09 -0.28 14.06
CA GLY A 7 21.44 -1.29 15.05
C GLY A 7 20.71 -2.63 14.84
N GLU A 8 19.46 -2.65 14.40
CA GLU A 8 18.72 -3.91 14.21
C GLU A 8 19.00 -4.59 12.86
N ILE A 9 19.28 -3.82 11.81
CA ILE A 9 19.72 -4.42 10.53
C ILE A 9 21.16 -4.90 10.64
N GLU A 10 22.00 -4.20 11.40
CA GLU A 10 23.28 -4.73 11.85
C GLU A 10 23.08 -5.94 12.79
N PHE A 11 22.05 -5.95 13.65
CA PHE A 11 21.78 -7.08 14.52
C PHE A 11 21.52 -8.38 13.75
N TYR A 12 20.75 -8.34 12.65
CA TYR A 12 20.49 -9.51 11.80
C TYR A 12 21.64 -9.84 10.83
N LEU A 13 22.42 -8.85 10.39
CA LEU A 13 23.55 -9.07 9.47
C LEU A 13 24.86 -9.47 10.19
N PHE A 14 24.97 -9.15 11.48
CA PHE A 14 26.19 -9.33 12.28
C PHE A 14 26.03 -10.30 13.45
N ARG A 15 24.80 -10.74 13.81
CA ARG A 15 24.67 -11.91 14.69
C ARG A 15 25.04 -13.18 13.93
N PRO A 16 25.75 -14.10 14.61
CA PRO A 16 25.88 -15.44 14.08
C PRO A 16 24.51 -16.11 14.08
N PHE A 17 24.18 -16.79 12.99
CA PHE A 17 23.07 -17.72 12.96
C PHE A 17 23.58 -19.11 13.37
N GLU A 18 22.80 -19.83 14.17
CA GLU A 18 23.17 -21.17 14.63
C GLU A 18 22.59 -22.24 13.70
N VAL A 19 23.46 -23.04 13.10
CA VAL A 19 23.09 -24.20 12.29
C VAL A 19 23.73 -25.42 12.93
N ALA A 20 22.92 -26.40 13.33
CA ALA A 20 23.39 -27.61 14.01
C ALA A 20 24.30 -27.35 15.23
N GLY A 21 24.03 -26.27 15.98
CA GLY A 21 24.81 -25.89 17.17
C GLY A 21 26.13 -25.16 16.86
N GLN A 22 26.41 -24.82 15.60
CA GLN A 22 27.55 -24.00 15.20
C GLN A 22 27.13 -22.60 14.79
N ARG A 23 27.90 -21.60 15.20
CA ARG A 23 27.68 -20.19 14.88
C ARG A 23 28.32 -19.83 13.55
N HIS A 24 27.50 -19.42 12.59
CA HIS A 24 27.94 -18.99 11.26
C HIS A 24 27.71 -17.50 11.06
N PHE A 25 28.64 -16.84 10.37
CA PHE A 25 28.51 -15.45 9.97
C PHE A 25 28.39 -15.37 8.44
N LEU A 26 27.63 -14.39 7.94
CA LEU A 26 27.65 -14.07 6.52
C LEU A 26 29.06 -13.68 6.07
N GLN A 27 29.44 -14.03 4.85
CA GLN A 27 30.73 -13.60 4.29
C GLN A 27 30.82 -12.05 4.24
N PRO A 28 32.00 -11.45 4.48
CA PRO A 28 32.17 -9.99 4.50
C PRO A 28 31.67 -9.29 3.23
N GLU A 29 31.91 -9.89 2.06
CA GLU A 29 31.50 -9.36 0.75
C GLU A 29 29.96 -9.33 0.61
N LEU A 30 29.31 -10.35 1.16
CA LEU A 30 27.86 -10.45 1.23
C LEU A 30 27.27 -9.36 2.13
N ARG A 31 27.91 -9.12 3.29
CA ARG A 31 27.51 -8.06 4.22
C ARG A 31 27.59 -6.67 3.58
N ALA A 32 28.68 -6.38 2.87
CA ALA A 32 28.83 -5.10 2.16
C ALA A 32 27.77 -4.88 1.07
N LYS A 33 27.43 -5.94 0.30
CA LYS A 33 26.36 -5.89 -0.70
C LYS A 33 24.97 -5.72 -0.08
N LEU A 34 24.74 -6.30 1.10
CA LEU A 34 23.49 -6.14 1.84
C LEU A 34 23.33 -4.74 2.41
N ALA A 35 24.41 -4.20 2.98
CA ALA A 35 24.47 -2.84 3.51
C ALA A 35 24.37 -1.75 2.42
N SER A 36 24.57 -2.09 1.14
CA SER A 36 24.39 -1.16 0.01
C SER A 36 23.09 -1.40 -0.78
N GLY A 37 22.34 -2.46 -0.50
CA GLY A 37 21.05 -2.73 -1.16
C GLY A 37 19.96 -1.72 -0.77
N SER A 38 18.94 -1.56 -1.62
CA SER A 38 17.77 -0.73 -1.28
C SER A 38 17.01 -1.30 -0.07
N TRP A 39 16.30 -0.44 0.68
CA TRP A 39 15.47 -0.86 1.83
C TRP A 39 14.51 -1.98 1.47
N ALA A 40 13.86 -1.87 0.30
CA ALA A 40 12.98 -2.92 -0.22
C ALA A 40 13.65 -4.30 -0.24
N ARG A 41 14.89 -4.34 -0.74
CA ARG A 41 15.67 -5.57 -0.82
C ARG A 41 16.06 -6.06 0.58
N ARG A 42 16.56 -5.19 1.46
CA ARG A 42 16.94 -5.59 2.83
C ARG A 42 15.76 -6.21 3.59
N HIS A 43 14.59 -5.60 3.54
CA HIS A 43 13.37 -6.16 4.12
C HIS A 43 12.94 -7.47 3.46
N ALA A 44 13.12 -7.63 2.15
CA ALA A 44 12.87 -8.92 1.50
C ALA A 44 13.79 -10.03 2.04
N LEU A 45 15.08 -9.75 2.26
CA LEU A 45 15.97 -10.71 2.91
C LEU A 45 15.46 -11.07 4.31
N LEU A 46 15.11 -10.07 5.12
CA LEU A 46 14.61 -10.29 6.47
C LEU A 46 13.31 -11.10 6.45
N ALA A 47 12.40 -10.81 5.51
CA ALA A 47 11.19 -11.60 5.29
C ALA A 47 11.48 -13.05 4.89
N ALA A 48 12.49 -13.28 4.05
CA ALA A 48 12.93 -14.61 3.66
C ALA A 48 13.50 -15.41 4.83
N ILE A 49 14.31 -14.77 5.68
CA ILE A 49 14.86 -15.38 6.90
C ILE A 49 13.71 -15.71 7.88
N ASP A 50 12.85 -14.73 8.14
CA ASP A 50 11.70 -14.85 9.05
C ASP A 50 10.75 -15.98 8.64
N HIS A 51 10.37 -16.01 7.35
CA HIS A 51 9.48 -17.04 6.81
C HIS A 51 10.07 -18.46 6.85
N ARG A 52 11.38 -18.58 7.09
CA ARG A 52 12.14 -19.83 7.05
C ARG A 52 12.79 -20.16 8.39
N ALA A 53 12.50 -19.42 9.45
CA ALA A 53 13.12 -19.59 10.76
C ALA A 53 12.95 -21.01 11.35
N ASP A 54 11.89 -21.73 10.96
CA ASP A 54 11.59 -23.09 11.43
C ASP A 54 12.34 -24.20 10.65
N ILE A 55 13.06 -23.86 9.58
CA ILE A 55 13.76 -24.83 8.73
C ILE A 55 15.25 -24.52 8.86
N SER A 56 16.11 -25.54 8.98
CA SER A 56 17.57 -25.39 8.97
C SER A 56 18.08 -24.96 7.59
N ILE A 57 17.59 -23.82 7.10
CA ILE A 57 17.91 -23.29 5.80
C ILE A 57 19.27 -22.63 5.88
N ASP A 58 20.06 -22.93 4.86
CA ASP A 58 21.36 -22.33 4.64
C ASP A 58 21.20 -20.83 4.36
N ALA A 59 21.44 -20.00 5.37
CA ALA A 59 21.39 -18.54 5.24
C ALA A 59 22.40 -18.03 4.21
N GLN A 60 23.47 -18.78 3.93
CA GLN A 60 24.39 -18.49 2.83
C GLN A 60 23.66 -18.58 1.49
N ALA A 61 22.89 -19.64 1.26
CA ALA A 61 22.10 -19.80 0.03
C ALA A 61 21.05 -18.67 -0.13
N ILE A 62 20.38 -18.25 0.94
CA ILE A 62 19.45 -17.11 0.90
C ILE A 62 20.20 -15.86 0.44
N ALA A 63 21.36 -15.59 1.03
CA ALA A 63 22.06 -14.35 0.80
C ALA A 63 22.82 -14.34 -0.55
N GLU A 64 23.23 -15.50 -1.08
CA GLU A 64 23.71 -15.64 -2.46
C GLU A 64 22.60 -15.36 -3.49
N ASP A 65 21.43 -15.96 -3.29
CA ASP A 65 20.26 -15.66 -4.11
C ASP A 65 19.83 -14.20 -4.00
N PHE A 66 19.95 -13.62 -2.81
CA PHE A 66 19.69 -12.21 -2.61
C PHE A 66 20.57 -11.35 -3.50
N ILE A 67 21.82 -11.72 -3.76
CA ILE A 67 22.69 -10.97 -4.68
C ILE A 67 22.30 -11.24 -6.13
N ASN A 68 22.04 -12.49 -6.47
CA ASN A 68 21.96 -12.94 -7.86
C ASN A 68 20.55 -12.81 -8.47
N LEU A 69 19.50 -12.80 -7.64
CA LEU A 69 18.13 -12.74 -8.11
C LEU A 69 17.57 -11.31 -8.10
N ARG A 70 16.66 -11.05 -9.03
CA ARG A 70 15.77 -9.89 -8.95
C ARG A 70 14.78 -10.08 -7.79
N PHE A 71 14.22 -8.98 -7.29
CA PHE A 71 13.34 -8.98 -6.11
C PHE A 71 12.19 -10.00 -6.18
N SER A 72 11.42 -10.01 -7.27
CA SER A 72 10.25 -10.91 -7.36
C SER A 72 10.65 -12.40 -7.44
N PRO A 73 11.62 -12.82 -8.27
CA PRO A 73 12.16 -14.18 -8.21
C PRO A 73 12.69 -14.58 -6.83
N PHE A 74 13.41 -13.68 -6.15
CA PHE A 74 13.91 -13.90 -4.79
C PHE A 74 12.76 -14.18 -3.80
N MET A 75 11.76 -13.31 -3.78
CA MET A 75 10.59 -13.45 -2.90
C MET A 75 9.82 -14.76 -3.19
N LYS A 76 9.62 -15.11 -4.46
CA LYS A 76 8.96 -16.38 -4.82
C LYS A 76 9.74 -17.59 -4.32
N LYS A 77 11.07 -17.61 -4.48
CA LYS A 77 11.92 -18.72 -4.06
C LYS A 77 11.88 -18.89 -2.53
N TRP A 78 12.06 -17.81 -1.78
CA TRP A 78 12.26 -17.91 -0.34
C TRP A 78 10.98 -17.78 0.49
N CYS A 79 10.00 -16.98 0.03
CA CYS A 79 8.73 -16.77 0.72
C CYS A 79 7.56 -17.54 0.09
N GLY A 80 7.78 -18.29 -1.00
CA GLY A 80 6.72 -19.00 -1.76
C GLY A 80 5.78 -18.09 -2.54
N ARG A 81 5.86 -16.77 -2.37
CA ARG A 81 4.98 -15.77 -2.98
C ARG A 81 5.69 -14.43 -3.18
N SER A 82 5.18 -13.63 -4.10
CA SER A 82 5.61 -12.25 -4.35
C SER A 82 4.38 -11.37 -4.59
N PRO A 83 3.62 -11.01 -3.54
CA PRO A 83 2.41 -10.21 -3.68
C PRO A 83 2.67 -8.89 -4.41
N VAL A 84 1.67 -8.41 -5.18
CA VAL A 84 1.75 -7.12 -5.86
C VAL A 84 1.90 -6.01 -4.83
N GLY A 85 2.85 -5.09 -5.05
CA GLY A 85 3.12 -3.99 -4.12
C GLY A 85 4.16 -4.30 -3.03
N SER A 86 4.62 -5.55 -2.89
CA SER A 86 5.64 -5.95 -1.90
C SER A 86 6.93 -5.12 -1.97
N TYR A 87 7.47 -4.89 -3.17
CA TYR A 87 8.62 -4.01 -3.35
C TYR A 87 8.35 -2.60 -2.83
N SER A 88 7.18 -2.05 -3.13
CA SER A 88 6.79 -0.69 -2.78
C SER A 88 6.56 -0.53 -1.28
N ALA A 89 5.86 -1.49 -0.67
CA ALA A 89 5.64 -1.54 0.76
C ALA A 89 6.98 -1.61 1.51
N PHE A 90 7.85 -2.55 1.15
CA PHE A 90 9.16 -2.65 1.78
C PHE A 90 10.05 -1.43 1.52
N ALA A 91 9.96 -0.80 0.34
CA ALA A 91 10.69 0.45 0.09
C ALA A 91 10.25 1.58 1.05
N ARG A 92 8.94 1.67 1.33
CA ARG A 92 8.35 2.74 2.14
C ARG A 92 8.47 2.51 3.63
N LEU A 93 8.47 1.26 4.08
CA LEU A 93 8.85 0.92 5.46
C LEU A 93 10.27 1.43 5.76
N GLY A 94 11.16 1.43 4.76
CA GLY A 94 12.39 2.21 4.79
C GLY A 94 13.37 1.72 5.84
N GLU A 95 13.76 2.59 6.76
CA GLU A 95 14.63 2.25 7.90
C GLU A 95 13.86 1.65 9.09
N ARG A 96 12.53 1.72 9.08
CA ARG A 96 11.71 1.25 10.21
C ARG A 96 11.95 -0.24 10.37
N SER A 97 12.24 -0.66 11.58
CA SER A 97 12.45 -2.06 11.88
C SER A 97 11.14 -2.76 12.24
N ALA A 98 11.13 -4.07 12.05
CA ALA A 98 10.07 -4.93 12.53
C ALA A 98 10.29 -5.19 14.03
N ASP A 99 9.21 -5.24 14.80
CA ASP A 99 9.25 -5.54 16.24
C ASP A 99 9.50 -7.04 16.49
N GLY A 100 9.27 -7.89 15.48
CA GLY A 100 9.58 -9.31 15.61
C GLY A 100 9.32 -10.18 14.37
N PRO A 101 9.65 -11.49 14.50
CA PRO A 101 9.56 -12.52 13.46
C PRO A 101 8.13 -12.90 13.05
N GLY A 102 7.34 -11.92 12.64
CA GLY A 102 5.96 -12.12 12.21
C GLY A 102 5.39 -10.92 11.49
N ASP A 103 6.05 -9.78 11.59
CA ASP A 103 5.73 -8.54 10.90
C ASP A 103 5.92 -8.66 9.39
N TYR A 104 7.01 -9.29 8.95
CA TYR A 104 7.24 -9.53 7.53
C TYR A 104 6.22 -10.50 6.95
N VAL A 105 5.90 -11.56 7.69
CA VAL A 105 4.81 -12.47 7.32
C VAL A 105 3.49 -11.70 7.25
N ALA A 106 3.24 -10.76 8.17
CA ALA A 106 2.03 -9.94 8.15
C ALA A 106 1.94 -9.01 6.95
N VAL A 107 3.05 -8.37 6.57
CA VAL A 107 3.12 -7.61 5.32
C VAL A 107 2.74 -8.50 4.14
N LEU A 108 3.35 -9.68 4.02
CA LEU A 108 3.10 -10.57 2.89
C LEU A 108 1.68 -11.13 2.86
N ASP A 109 1.10 -11.47 4.01
CA ASP A 109 -0.29 -11.92 4.13
C ASP A 109 -1.27 -10.82 3.67
N VAL A 110 -1.14 -9.62 4.24
CA VAL A 110 -2.02 -8.50 3.92
C VAL A 110 -1.92 -8.09 2.45
N LEU A 111 -0.72 -8.10 1.87
CA LEU A 111 -0.54 -7.79 0.45
C LEU A 111 -1.10 -8.88 -0.47
N ALA A 112 -1.14 -10.14 -0.02
CA ALA A 112 -1.71 -11.24 -0.77
C ALA A 112 -3.25 -11.15 -0.84
N ASP A 113 -3.90 -10.47 0.10
CA ASP A 113 -5.36 -10.28 0.16
C ASP A 113 -5.90 -9.34 -0.95
N GLY A 114 -5.02 -8.75 -1.78
CA GLY A 114 -5.42 -8.03 -2.99
C GLY A 114 -5.68 -6.54 -2.75
N GLY A 115 -6.87 -6.04 -3.14
CA GLY A 115 -7.20 -4.62 -3.23
C GLY A 115 -6.74 -3.77 -2.04
N PRO A 116 -7.15 -4.08 -0.81
CA PRO A 116 -6.75 -3.30 0.36
C PRO A 116 -5.27 -3.40 0.72
N GLY A 117 -4.63 -4.56 0.46
CA GLY A 117 -3.18 -4.71 0.61
C GLY A 117 -2.43 -3.80 -0.37
N ARG A 118 -2.92 -3.67 -1.61
CA ARG A 118 -2.34 -2.74 -2.59
C ARG A 118 -2.43 -1.29 -2.15
N PHE A 119 -3.49 -0.90 -1.44
CA PHE A 119 -3.62 0.45 -0.88
C PHE A 119 -2.49 0.71 0.13
N LEU A 120 -2.33 -0.17 1.13
CA LEU A 120 -1.26 -0.03 2.12
C LEU A 120 0.11 0.02 1.44
N ALA A 121 0.35 -0.78 0.41
CA ALA A 121 1.61 -0.71 -0.33
C ALA A 121 1.91 0.66 -0.96
N GLN A 122 0.90 1.52 -1.17
CA GLN A 122 1.02 2.83 -1.80
C GLN A 122 1.13 3.99 -0.80
N ASP A 123 0.72 3.79 0.45
CA ASP A 123 0.73 4.82 1.50
C ASP A 123 2.17 5.14 1.95
N TRP A 124 2.48 6.42 2.06
CA TRP A 124 3.78 6.96 2.46
C TRP A 124 4.06 6.83 3.96
N ASN A 125 3.02 6.69 4.77
CA ASN A 125 3.13 6.62 6.23
C ASN A 125 2.99 5.19 6.77
N ILE A 126 3.13 4.15 5.94
CA ILE A 126 2.94 2.78 6.40
C ILE A 126 3.91 2.33 7.49
N GLU A 127 3.38 1.60 8.45
CA GLU A 127 4.10 1.02 9.58
C GLU A 127 3.80 -0.48 9.68
N PHE A 128 4.71 -1.24 10.30
CA PHE A 128 4.48 -2.66 10.58
C PHE A 128 3.23 -2.90 11.43
N ALA A 129 2.92 -1.97 12.35
CA ALA A 129 1.70 -2.00 13.15
C ALA A 129 0.42 -2.09 12.29
N HIS A 130 0.35 -1.36 11.17
CA HIS A 130 -0.80 -1.40 10.26
C HIS A 130 -1.00 -2.81 9.67
N PHE A 131 0.11 -3.48 9.31
CA PHE A 131 0.05 -4.84 8.78
C PHE A 131 -0.32 -5.87 9.87
N ARG A 132 0.22 -5.72 11.09
CA ARG A 132 -0.13 -6.58 12.23
C ARG A 132 -1.62 -6.50 12.57
N GLN A 133 -2.13 -5.30 12.83
CA GLN A 133 -3.52 -5.07 13.17
C GLN A 133 -4.45 -5.66 12.11
N ARG A 134 -4.11 -5.46 10.83
CA ARG A 134 -4.91 -5.99 9.74
C ARG A 134 -4.86 -7.51 9.62
N ARG A 135 -3.72 -8.15 9.89
CA ARG A 135 -3.61 -9.62 9.90
C ARG A 135 -4.49 -10.27 10.97
N LEU A 136 -4.72 -9.59 12.10
CA LEU A 136 -5.61 -10.06 13.17
C LEU A 136 -7.09 -10.09 12.73
N LEU A 137 -7.46 -9.33 11.69
CA LEU A 137 -8.83 -9.35 11.19
C LEU A 137 -9.12 -10.66 10.46
N PRO A 138 -10.35 -11.21 10.60
CA PRO A 138 -10.84 -12.25 9.71
C PRO A 138 -10.71 -11.84 8.24
N VAL A 139 -10.37 -12.80 7.35
CA VAL A 139 -10.10 -12.54 5.92
C VAL A 139 -11.21 -11.71 5.24
N TRP A 140 -12.48 -11.94 5.60
CA TRP A 140 -13.60 -11.19 5.03
C TRP A 140 -13.67 -9.73 5.53
N LEU A 141 -13.17 -9.42 6.73
CA LEU A 141 -13.04 -8.06 7.27
C LEU A 141 -11.80 -7.33 6.78
N ARG A 142 -10.74 -8.06 6.41
CA ARG A 142 -9.55 -7.48 5.77
C ARG A 142 -9.87 -6.81 4.44
N GLY A 143 -10.96 -7.17 3.79
CA GLY A 143 -11.48 -6.49 2.59
C GLY A 143 -12.11 -5.12 2.88
N MET A 144 -12.61 -4.92 4.11
CA MET A 144 -13.53 -3.84 4.46
C MET A 144 -12.93 -2.80 5.40
N ALA A 145 -11.93 -3.15 6.20
CA ALA A 145 -11.24 -2.19 7.04
C ALA A 145 -10.54 -1.15 6.17
N THR A 146 -10.71 0.13 6.44
CA THR A 146 -9.83 1.16 5.88
C THR A 146 -8.39 0.89 6.36
N PRO A 147 -7.37 1.39 5.63
CA PRO A 147 -5.97 1.19 6.00
C PRO A 147 -5.58 1.91 7.29
N TYR A 148 -6.43 2.80 7.80
CA TYR A 148 -6.16 3.68 8.92
C TYR A 148 -7.19 3.42 10.02
N PRO A 149 -6.85 2.59 11.03
CA PRO A 149 -7.72 2.35 12.18
C PRO A 149 -7.99 3.62 12.98
N ASP A 150 -7.09 4.60 12.93
CA ASP A 150 -7.24 5.90 13.60
C ASP A 150 -8.27 6.80 12.91
N MET A 151 -8.64 6.48 11.65
CA MET A 151 -9.76 7.10 10.94
C MET A 151 -11.07 6.34 11.14
N LEU A 152 -11.08 5.31 12.00
CA LEU A 152 -12.32 4.67 12.39
C LEU A 152 -12.85 5.41 13.63
N PRO A 153 -14.14 5.80 13.67
CA PRO A 153 -14.69 6.56 14.80
C PRO A 153 -14.42 5.86 16.13
N GLU A 154 -14.29 6.63 17.21
CA GLU A 154 -14.24 6.09 18.58
C GLU A 154 -15.39 5.09 18.76
N GLY A 155 -15.04 3.83 19.06
CA GLY A 155 -15.97 2.70 19.15
C GLY A 155 -15.89 1.71 17.99
N PHE A 156 -15.43 2.10 16.80
CA PHE A 156 -15.27 1.17 15.68
C PHE A 156 -13.98 0.34 15.82
N ALA A 157 -12.90 0.93 16.33
CA ALA A 157 -11.71 0.16 16.75
C ALA A 157 -12.03 -0.82 17.89
N ALA A 158 -12.89 -0.42 18.83
CA ALA A 158 -13.40 -1.29 19.89
C ALA A 158 -14.27 -2.41 19.32
N MET A 159 -15.19 -2.10 18.40
CA MET A 159 -16.03 -3.09 17.71
C MET A 159 -15.20 -4.06 16.86
N ILE A 160 -14.16 -3.59 16.15
CA ILE A 160 -13.22 -4.44 15.42
C ILE A 160 -12.41 -5.32 16.39
N GLY A 161 -12.00 -4.77 17.53
CA GLY A 161 -11.33 -5.50 18.61
C GLY A 161 -12.21 -6.61 19.17
N GLU A 162 -13.46 -6.29 19.53
CA GLU A 162 -14.49 -7.23 19.99
C GLU A 162 -14.77 -8.30 18.92
N LEU A 163 -14.87 -7.93 17.64
CA LEU A 163 -15.07 -8.88 16.53
C LEU A 163 -13.86 -9.79 16.31
N ALA A 164 -12.64 -9.29 16.48
CA ALA A 164 -11.43 -10.07 16.39
C ALA A 164 -11.29 -11.02 17.58
N GLU A 165 -11.59 -10.54 18.78
CA GLU A 165 -11.57 -11.31 20.03
C GLU A 165 -12.66 -12.39 20.05
N ASP A 166 -13.86 -12.08 19.54
CA ASP A 166 -14.95 -13.04 19.37
C ASP A 166 -14.61 -14.11 18.32
N ALA A 167 -14.00 -13.72 17.19
CA ALA A 167 -13.55 -14.65 16.16
C ALA A 167 -12.42 -15.58 16.64
N VAL A 168 -11.54 -15.09 17.51
CA VAL A 168 -10.48 -15.88 18.15
C VAL A 168 -11.06 -16.82 19.21
N THR A 169 -11.97 -16.31 20.04
CA THR A 169 -12.58 -17.06 21.16
C THR A 169 -13.53 -18.16 20.69
N HIS A 170 -14.32 -17.92 19.64
CA HIS A 170 -15.41 -18.81 19.24
C HIS A 170 -15.16 -19.62 17.97
N GLY A 171 -13.99 -19.50 17.35
CA GLY A 171 -13.64 -20.24 16.13
C GLY A 171 -14.54 -19.90 14.93
N ARG A 172 -14.39 -20.64 13.82
CA ARG A 172 -14.94 -20.38 12.46
C ARG A 172 -16.47 -20.19 12.40
N ARG A 173 -16.99 -19.06 12.87
CA ARG A 173 -18.34 -18.60 12.53
C ARG A 173 -18.36 -18.08 11.09
N THR A 174 -19.39 -18.44 10.36
CA THR A 174 -19.65 -17.93 9.01
C THR A 174 -20.04 -16.44 9.09
N LYS A 175 -19.78 -15.68 8.02
CA LYS A 175 -20.20 -14.27 7.89
C LYS A 175 -21.66 -14.04 8.30
N GLN A 176 -22.52 -15.02 8.01
CA GLN A 176 -23.96 -14.96 8.27
C GLN A 176 -24.30 -15.10 9.77
N GLN A 177 -23.51 -15.88 10.52
CA GLN A 177 -23.67 -16.03 11.97
C GLN A 177 -23.19 -14.77 12.71
N LEU A 178 -22.06 -14.19 12.31
CA LEU A 178 -21.57 -12.93 12.87
C LEU A 178 -22.53 -11.75 12.58
N CYS A 179 -23.06 -11.65 11.35
CA CYS A 179 -24.07 -10.63 11.01
C CYS A 179 -25.38 -10.78 11.79
N HIS A 180 -25.71 -11.98 12.26
CA HIS A 180 -26.90 -12.25 13.07
C HIS A 180 -26.66 -11.89 14.55
N ASP A 181 -25.51 -12.27 15.09
CA ASP A 181 -25.18 -12.12 16.51
C ASP A 181 -24.72 -10.69 16.86
N VAL A 182 -24.23 -9.94 15.87
CA VAL A 182 -23.86 -8.54 16.01
C VAL A 182 -24.65 -7.73 14.96
N PRO A 183 -25.90 -7.31 15.27
CA PRO A 183 -26.79 -6.61 14.33
C PRO A 183 -26.17 -5.35 13.71
N HIS A 184 -25.19 -4.77 14.40
CA HIS A 184 -24.44 -3.63 13.95
C HIS A 184 -23.48 -3.93 12.80
N ILE A 185 -23.18 -5.17 12.40
CA ILE A 185 -22.28 -5.46 11.26
C ILE A 185 -22.93 -5.09 9.91
N HIS A 186 -24.23 -5.33 9.75
CA HIS A 186 -24.96 -4.90 8.56
C HIS A 186 -25.04 -3.38 8.49
N HIS A 187 -25.21 -2.73 9.64
CA HIS A 187 -25.08 -1.28 9.76
C HIS A 187 -23.64 -0.81 9.61
N ALA A 188 -22.63 -1.55 10.04
CA ALA A 188 -21.23 -1.17 9.95
C ALA A 188 -20.80 -1.08 8.49
N ASN A 189 -21.25 -1.97 7.61
CA ASN A 189 -20.98 -1.82 6.17
C ASN A 189 -21.64 -0.55 5.58
N SER A 190 -22.87 -0.25 6.00
CA SER A 190 -23.60 0.96 5.61
C SER A 190 -22.96 2.21 6.21
N HIS A 191 -22.49 2.13 7.45
CA HIS A 191 -21.87 3.18 8.22
C HIS A 191 -20.44 3.40 7.77
N ILE A 192 -19.65 2.38 7.38
CA ILE A 192 -18.31 2.48 6.77
C ILE A 192 -18.43 3.09 5.37
N LYS A 193 -19.44 2.73 4.58
CA LYS A 193 -19.70 3.40 3.29
C LYS A 193 -20.19 4.83 3.48
N ALA A 194 -21.05 5.07 4.47
CA ALA A 194 -21.49 6.41 4.85
C ALA A 194 -20.35 7.22 5.48
N TRP A 195 -19.42 6.59 6.22
CA TRP A 195 -18.25 7.21 6.84
C TRP A 195 -17.14 7.47 5.84
N ALA A 196 -16.85 6.54 4.95
CA ALA A 196 -16.00 6.78 3.78
C ALA A 196 -16.57 7.94 2.96
N GLY A 197 -17.89 8.04 2.84
CA GLY A 197 -18.57 9.22 2.28
C GLY A 197 -18.59 10.48 3.17
N LEU A 198 -18.34 10.39 4.48
CA LEU A 198 -18.30 11.53 5.42
C LEU A 198 -16.87 12.02 5.71
N VAL A 199 -15.85 11.20 5.46
CA VAL A 199 -14.43 11.45 5.84
C VAL A 199 -13.48 11.39 4.65
N SER A 200 -13.93 10.95 3.47
CA SER A 200 -13.18 11.19 2.24
C SER A 200 -13.34 12.64 1.80
N GLU A 201 -12.60 13.54 2.43
CA GLU A 201 -12.16 14.72 1.69
C GLU A 201 -11.29 14.21 0.54
N PHE A 202 -11.65 14.58 -0.70
CA PHE A 202 -10.78 14.31 -1.83
C PHE A 202 -9.39 14.84 -1.47
N PRO A 203 -8.34 14.01 -1.61
CA PRO A 203 -7.00 14.39 -1.23
C PRO A 203 -6.63 15.66 -1.97
N LYS A 204 -6.12 16.64 -1.21
CA LYS A 204 -5.76 17.94 -1.78
C LYS A 204 -4.76 17.71 -2.91
N PRO A 205 -5.02 18.26 -4.10
CA PRO A 205 -4.09 18.14 -5.20
C PRO A 205 -2.77 18.82 -4.83
N PRO A 206 -1.62 18.38 -5.37
CA PRO A 206 -0.32 18.99 -5.07
C PRO A 206 -0.23 20.47 -5.50
N TRP A 207 -1.13 20.92 -6.39
CA TRP A 207 -1.36 22.32 -6.71
C TRP A 207 -2.85 22.54 -7.03
N LEU A 208 -3.31 23.79 -7.02
CA LEU A 208 -4.71 24.14 -7.35
C LEU A 208 -5.02 24.24 -8.86
N GLY A 209 -4.00 24.10 -9.70
CA GLY A 209 -4.12 23.97 -11.14
C GLY A 209 -3.93 25.32 -11.82
N SER A 210 -4.52 25.44 -13.00
CA SER A 210 -4.60 26.67 -13.77
C SER A 210 -5.98 26.82 -14.39
N ASP A 211 -6.22 27.94 -15.09
CA ASP A 211 -7.46 28.17 -15.81
C ASP A 211 -7.75 27.08 -16.86
N ARG A 212 -6.69 26.44 -17.39
CA ARG A 212 -6.80 25.39 -18.41
C ARG A 212 -6.78 23.99 -17.83
N LEU A 213 -6.17 23.77 -16.66
CA LEU A 213 -6.05 22.47 -16.02
C LEU A 213 -6.53 22.54 -14.55
N ARG A 214 -7.79 22.19 -14.33
CA ARG A 214 -8.45 22.35 -13.02
C ARG A 214 -8.56 21.01 -12.30
N PRO A 215 -8.15 20.91 -11.03
CA PRO A 215 -8.35 19.70 -10.24
C PRO A 215 -9.83 19.49 -9.93
N ILE A 216 -10.23 18.23 -9.81
CA ILE A 216 -11.52 17.84 -9.24
C ILE A 216 -11.32 17.70 -7.73
N LEU A 217 -11.92 18.61 -6.98
CA LEU A 217 -11.67 18.78 -5.54
C LEU A 217 -12.66 18.06 -4.63
N ASP A 218 -13.74 17.52 -5.19
CA ASP A 218 -14.83 16.93 -4.41
C ASP A 218 -15.67 15.94 -5.23
N GLU A 219 -16.49 15.16 -4.53
CA GLU A 219 -17.39 14.19 -5.14
C GLU A 219 -18.46 14.83 -6.06
N PRO A 220 -19.09 15.97 -5.70
CA PRO A 220 -20.02 16.67 -6.60
C PRO A 220 -19.36 17.08 -7.92
N GLY A 221 -18.13 17.59 -7.87
CA GLY A 221 -17.30 17.90 -9.03
C GLY A 221 -17.01 16.65 -9.84
N LEU A 222 -16.61 15.55 -9.20
CA LEU A 222 -16.37 14.29 -9.89
C LEU A 222 -17.62 13.80 -10.63
N ARG A 223 -18.79 13.84 -9.99
CA ARG A 223 -20.07 13.45 -10.60
C ARG A 223 -20.44 14.36 -11.77
N ARG A 224 -20.27 15.67 -11.63
CA ARG A 224 -20.54 16.66 -12.69
C ARG A 224 -19.67 16.39 -13.92
N GLU A 225 -18.36 16.28 -13.73
CA GLU A 225 -17.44 16.07 -14.84
C GLU A 225 -17.57 14.66 -15.42
N SER A 226 -17.84 13.63 -14.59
CA SER A 226 -18.11 12.26 -15.09
C SER A 226 -19.30 12.23 -16.06
N ARG A 227 -20.36 12.99 -15.77
CA ARG A 227 -21.53 13.12 -16.65
C ARG A 227 -21.18 13.90 -17.92
N ARG A 228 -20.40 14.98 -17.81
CA ARG A 228 -19.91 15.78 -18.95
C ARG A 228 -19.14 14.92 -19.96
N PHE A 229 -18.20 14.11 -19.46
CA PHE A 229 -17.35 13.24 -20.29
C PHE A 229 -17.92 11.84 -20.54
N TYR A 230 -19.12 11.56 -20.02
CA TYR A 230 -19.82 10.29 -20.13
C TYR A 230 -18.91 9.09 -19.76
N ASN A 231 -18.31 9.17 -18.59
CA ASN A 231 -17.42 8.16 -18.04
C ASN A 231 -17.98 7.56 -16.72
N CYS A 232 -17.38 6.45 -16.28
CA CYS A 232 -17.77 5.74 -15.07
C CYS A 232 -16.86 6.05 -13.86
N VAL A 233 -16.07 7.13 -13.91
CA VAL A 233 -15.06 7.38 -12.86
C VAL A 233 -15.69 7.61 -11.49
N HIS A 234 -16.86 8.25 -11.43
CA HIS A 234 -17.66 8.38 -10.20
C HIS A 234 -18.08 7.06 -9.55
N ARG A 235 -17.94 5.91 -10.23
CA ARG A 235 -18.23 4.57 -9.68
C ARG A 235 -16.98 3.84 -9.18
N ARG A 236 -15.79 4.44 -9.35
CA ARG A 236 -14.48 3.89 -8.97
C ARG A 236 -13.73 4.92 -8.12
N THR A 237 -14.34 5.39 -7.05
CA THR A 237 -13.77 6.48 -6.22
C THR A 237 -12.57 6.02 -5.40
N ASP A 238 -12.48 4.72 -5.06
CA ASP A 238 -11.42 4.11 -4.25
C ASP A 238 -9.98 4.52 -4.67
N ASP A 239 -9.69 4.59 -5.98
CA ASP A 239 -8.36 4.95 -6.49
C ASP A 239 -8.00 6.43 -6.26
N TYR A 240 -8.99 7.31 -6.14
CA TYR A 240 -8.83 8.77 -6.04
C TYR A 240 -8.91 9.27 -4.59
N GLU A 241 -9.70 8.60 -3.77
CA GLU A 241 -9.77 8.86 -2.32
C GLU A 241 -8.41 8.57 -1.64
N SER A 242 -7.58 7.70 -2.23
CA SER A 242 -6.25 7.33 -1.73
C SER A 242 -5.17 8.40 -1.88
N GLY A 243 -5.37 9.39 -2.74
CA GLY A 243 -4.34 10.39 -3.08
C GLY A 243 -3.24 9.88 -4.00
N ALA A 244 -3.26 8.60 -4.38
CA ALA A 244 -2.33 8.04 -5.35
C ALA A 244 -2.51 8.65 -6.75
N ARG A 245 -3.70 9.17 -7.04
CA ARG A 245 -4.02 9.89 -8.28
C ARG A 245 -4.88 11.09 -7.98
N THR A 246 -4.57 12.19 -8.66
CA THR A 246 -5.39 13.39 -8.68
C THR A 246 -6.08 13.49 -10.03
N LEU A 247 -7.39 13.78 -10.03
CA LEU A 247 -8.14 14.00 -11.26
C LEU A 247 -8.10 15.47 -11.65
N PHE A 248 -7.88 15.72 -12.93
CA PHE A 248 -7.94 17.05 -13.51
C PHE A 248 -8.85 17.07 -14.73
N VAL A 249 -9.42 18.24 -14.99
CA VAL A 249 -10.10 18.58 -16.23
C VAL A 249 -9.24 19.57 -16.99
N TRP A 250 -8.88 19.19 -18.21
CA TRP A 250 -8.32 20.06 -19.23
C TRP A 250 -9.46 20.70 -20.02
N ASP A 251 -9.54 22.03 -19.99
CA ASP A 251 -10.56 22.79 -20.72
C ASP A 251 -10.07 23.35 -22.07
N GLY A 252 -8.85 22.99 -22.51
CA GLY A 252 -8.41 23.28 -23.88
C GLY A 252 -9.16 22.45 -24.94
N PRO A 253 -9.14 22.83 -26.22
CA PRO A 253 -9.77 22.06 -27.28
C PRO A 253 -8.87 20.88 -27.74
N PRO A 254 -9.37 19.63 -27.78
CA PRO A 254 -10.62 19.15 -27.20
C PRO A 254 -10.54 18.95 -25.68
N PRO A 255 -11.64 19.17 -24.94
CA PRO A 255 -11.65 19.02 -23.49
C PRO A 255 -11.41 17.57 -23.09
N VAL A 256 -10.66 17.35 -22.00
CA VAL A 256 -10.33 16.00 -21.54
C VAL A 256 -10.23 15.92 -20.01
N MET A 257 -10.76 14.84 -19.45
CA MET A 257 -10.50 14.43 -18.09
C MET A 257 -9.29 13.50 -18.04
N VAL A 258 -8.33 13.82 -17.17
CA VAL A 258 -7.09 13.06 -16.98
C VAL A 258 -6.87 12.71 -15.51
N SER A 259 -6.24 11.57 -15.26
CA SER A 259 -5.66 11.24 -13.96
C SER A 259 -4.16 11.53 -13.99
N VAL A 260 -3.66 12.21 -12.98
CA VAL A 260 -2.24 12.52 -12.80
C VAL A 260 -1.73 11.78 -11.57
N MET A 261 -0.61 11.08 -11.75
CA MET A 261 0.13 10.40 -10.69
C MET A 261 1.55 10.96 -10.64
N PHE A 262 2.11 11.16 -9.45
CA PHE A 262 3.49 11.61 -9.30
C PHE A 262 4.38 10.45 -8.87
N LEU A 263 5.36 10.09 -9.70
CA LEU A 263 6.36 9.06 -9.38
C LEU A 263 7.75 9.71 -9.40
N GLY A 264 8.38 9.82 -8.22
CA GLY A 264 9.71 10.44 -8.08
C GLY A 264 9.74 11.90 -8.53
N GLY A 265 8.70 12.67 -8.20
CA GLY A 265 8.56 14.08 -8.61
C GLY A 265 8.19 14.30 -10.07
N ARG A 266 8.06 13.23 -10.88
CA ARG A 266 7.64 13.33 -12.27
C ARG A 266 6.15 13.02 -12.42
N PRO A 267 5.37 13.89 -13.09
CA PRO A 267 3.97 13.61 -13.37
C PRO A 267 3.83 12.52 -14.44
N PHE A 268 2.84 11.66 -14.26
CA PHE A 268 2.36 10.68 -15.22
C PHE A 268 0.89 10.98 -15.47
N VAL A 269 0.59 11.41 -16.69
CA VAL A 269 -0.75 11.78 -17.13
C VAL A 269 -1.37 10.59 -17.87
N ARG A 270 -2.62 10.26 -17.56
CA ARG A 270 -3.39 9.24 -18.25
C ARG A 270 -4.81 9.74 -18.49
N GLU A 271 -5.31 9.59 -19.71
CA GLU A 271 -6.69 9.89 -20.04
C GLU A 271 -7.67 8.96 -19.35
N MET A 272 -8.81 9.51 -18.93
CA MET A 272 -9.91 8.71 -18.40
C MET A 272 -10.72 8.08 -19.53
N SER A 273 -11.13 6.82 -19.41
CA SER A 273 -12.01 6.21 -20.41
C SER A 273 -13.42 6.80 -20.31
N GLY A 274 -13.95 7.35 -21.41
CA GLY A 274 -15.30 7.91 -21.47
C GLY A 274 -15.77 8.11 -22.90
N LEU A 275 -17.08 8.02 -23.15
CA LEU A 275 -17.63 8.14 -24.51
C LEU A 275 -17.45 9.55 -25.11
N ARG A 276 -17.31 10.58 -24.27
CA ARG A 276 -17.07 11.97 -24.68
C ARG A 276 -15.73 12.50 -24.21
N ASN A 277 -14.85 11.62 -23.72
CA ASN A 277 -13.50 12.02 -23.34
C ASN A 277 -12.59 11.94 -24.56
N ALA A 278 -11.98 13.07 -24.94
CA ALA A 278 -11.05 13.06 -26.05
C ALA A 278 -9.82 12.21 -25.72
N GLN A 279 -9.23 11.59 -26.74
CA GLN A 279 -7.93 10.97 -26.58
C GLN A 279 -6.89 12.06 -26.39
N VAL A 280 -6.00 11.87 -25.42
CA VAL A 280 -4.87 12.79 -25.21
C VAL A 280 -3.83 12.50 -26.29
N ASP A 281 -3.75 13.38 -27.30
CA ASP A 281 -2.67 13.34 -28.27
C ASP A 281 -1.36 13.93 -27.66
N PRO A 282 -0.21 13.75 -28.33
CA PRO A 282 1.08 14.24 -27.82
C PRO A 282 1.15 15.75 -27.59
N LEU A 283 0.39 16.55 -28.35
CA LEU A 283 0.38 18.01 -28.20
C LEU A 283 -0.37 18.40 -26.92
N ILE A 284 -1.57 17.84 -26.71
CA ILE A 284 -2.35 18.04 -25.49
C ILE A 284 -1.57 17.55 -24.27
N ALA A 285 -0.93 16.37 -24.36
CA ALA A 285 -0.09 15.85 -23.28
C ALA A 285 1.00 16.86 -22.89
N ARG A 286 1.70 17.41 -23.89
CA ARG A 286 2.75 18.41 -23.68
C ARG A 286 2.21 19.67 -23.01
N GLU A 287 1.07 20.18 -23.46
CA GLU A 287 0.46 21.36 -22.84
C GLU A 287 0.05 21.10 -21.39
N ILE A 288 -0.56 19.94 -21.10
CA ILE A 288 -0.86 19.52 -19.73
C ILE A 288 0.43 19.47 -18.90
N PHE A 289 1.52 18.88 -19.41
CA PHE A 289 2.79 18.82 -18.69
C PHE A 289 3.39 20.20 -18.41
N GLU A 290 3.26 21.17 -19.31
CA GLU A 290 3.70 22.54 -19.07
C GLU A 290 2.85 23.23 -18.00
N GLU A 291 1.52 23.08 -18.01
CA GLU A 291 0.65 23.60 -16.93
C GLU A 291 1.03 23.01 -15.57
N ILE A 292 1.27 21.69 -15.53
CA ILE A 292 1.73 20.96 -14.35
C ILE A 292 3.04 21.56 -13.82
N LYS A 293 4.03 21.74 -14.69
CA LYS A 293 5.37 22.23 -14.33
C LYS A 293 5.31 23.68 -13.82
N ASN A 294 4.51 24.52 -14.46
CA ASN A 294 4.33 25.92 -14.09
C ASN A 294 3.54 26.08 -12.78
N GLY A 295 2.53 25.22 -12.56
CA GLY A 295 1.71 25.20 -11.35
C GLY A 295 2.47 24.67 -10.12
N GLY A 296 3.37 23.71 -10.29
CA GLY A 296 4.18 23.14 -9.19
C GLY A 296 5.40 23.97 -8.77
N SER A 297 5.70 25.08 -9.46
CA SER A 297 6.83 25.97 -9.16
C SER A 297 6.44 27.20 -8.33
N ARG A 298 5.17 27.31 -7.91
CA ARG A 298 4.64 28.39 -7.07
C ARG A 298 4.35 27.88 -5.67
#